data_AF-A0A7S2MD42-F1
#
_entry.id   AF-A0A7S2MD42-F1
#
_cell.length_a   1.000
_cell.length_b   1.000
_cell.length_c   1.000
_cell.angle_alpha   90.00
_cell.angle_beta   90.00
_cell.angle_gamma   90.00
#
_symmetry.space_group_name_H-M   'P 1'
#
loop_
_entity.id
_entity.type
_entity.pdbx_description
1 polymer ?
#
loop_
_entity_poly.entity_id
_entity_poly.type
_entity_poly.pdbx_seq_one_letter_code
_entity_poly.pdbx_strand_id
1 'polypeptide(L)'
;AAFIAVIIGTGFNVGYGDFKNKVHVLIYSLGAMLSFSTATEGILTTLGASSDTLARLRLARTLHDPAPALCIGLMLYFHVHDTQPIAELFHRFFAVMIILGACAQTVSSAVHMLVPHNTLFAVCVRGVYAGIWLLCGVWMMQMAVFLYVFPHKRGLHHLLFPDGVLNAPEVACSYLALDCWFVGLVLGCFAYSLPPASTQCAVADDRSMTHGSSSAAESTSLMNGEEG
;
A
#
# COMPACT_ATOMS: atom_id res chain seq x y z
N ALA A 1 -11.96 -0.22 -9.95
CA ALA A 1 -13.43 -0.21 -10.07
C ALA A 1 -14.10 0.76 -9.09
N ALA A 2 -13.82 0.66 -7.78
CA ALA A 2 -14.48 1.51 -6.75
C ALA A 2 -14.32 3.03 -6.99
N PHE A 3 -13.10 3.54 -7.20
CA PHE A 3 -12.90 4.98 -7.40
C PHE A 3 -13.55 5.54 -8.67
N ILE A 4 -13.53 4.79 -9.77
CA ILE A 4 -14.23 5.19 -11.02
C ILE A 4 -15.74 5.27 -10.77
N ALA A 5 -16.31 4.29 -10.07
CA ALA A 5 -17.73 4.29 -9.71
C ALA A 5 -18.09 5.50 -8.82
N VAL A 6 -17.20 5.88 -7.88
CA VAL A 6 -17.39 7.06 -7.03
C VAL A 6 -17.25 8.36 -7.83
N ILE A 7 -16.31 8.47 -8.77
CA ILE A 7 -16.15 9.64 -9.65
C ILE A 7 -17.40 9.83 -10.52
N ILE A 8 -17.85 8.75 -11.17
CA ILE A 8 -19.08 8.74 -11.98
C ILE A 8 -20.28 9.09 -11.10
N GLY A 9 -20.44 8.43 -9.95
CA GLY A 9 -21.54 8.70 -9.01
C GLY A 9 -21.56 10.14 -8.50
N THR A 10 -20.39 10.74 -8.20
CA THR A 10 -20.28 12.13 -7.74
C THR A 10 -20.59 13.12 -8.87
N GLY A 11 -20.08 12.86 -10.07
CA GLY A 11 -20.32 13.69 -11.25
C GLY A 11 -21.78 13.71 -11.70
N PHE A 12 -22.45 12.55 -11.69
CA PHE A 12 -23.85 12.41 -12.13
C PHE A 12 -24.87 12.83 -11.05
N ASN A 13 -24.65 12.50 -9.77
CA ASN A 13 -25.66 12.75 -8.74
C ASN A 13 -25.55 14.12 -8.05
N VAL A 14 -24.36 14.74 -8.02
CA VAL A 14 -24.12 15.95 -7.21
C VAL A 14 -23.74 17.16 -8.06
N GLY A 15 -23.24 16.93 -9.29
CA GLY A 15 -22.79 17.98 -10.20
C GLY A 15 -21.49 18.67 -9.75
N TYR A 16 -20.80 19.31 -10.70
CA TYR A 16 -19.54 20.05 -10.44
C TYR A 16 -19.76 21.49 -9.96
N GLY A 17 -20.96 21.84 -9.53
CA GLY A 17 -21.33 23.24 -9.21
C GLY A 17 -20.65 23.80 -7.97
N ASP A 18 -20.37 22.96 -6.97
CA ASP A 18 -19.74 23.36 -5.70
C ASP A 18 -18.24 22.98 -5.66
N PHE A 19 -17.39 23.89 -5.18
CA PHE A 19 -15.96 23.69 -5.00
C PHE A 19 -15.67 22.47 -4.11
N LYS A 20 -16.50 22.22 -3.10
CA LYS A 20 -16.39 21.03 -2.24
C LYS A 20 -16.46 19.73 -3.04
N ASN A 21 -17.37 19.63 -4.02
CA ASN A 21 -17.51 18.43 -4.83
C ASN A 21 -16.31 18.23 -5.75
N LYS A 22 -15.74 19.33 -6.27
CA LYS A 22 -14.53 19.28 -7.10
C LYS A 22 -13.33 18.70 -6.34
N VAL A 23 -13.16 19.07 -5.06
CA VAL A 23 -12.08 18.53 -4.23
C VAL A 23 -12.25 17.03 -3.99
N HIS A 24 -13.46 16.56 -3.69
CA HIS A 24 -13.73 15.12 -3.55
C HIS A 24 -13.45 14.35 -4.84
N VAL A 25 -13.93 14.84 -6.00
CA VAL A 25 -13.64 14.23 -7.29
C VAL A 25 -12.14 14.16 -7.56
N LEU A 26 -11.39 15.20 -7.20
CA LEU A 26 -9.94 15.20 -7.35
C LEU A 26 -9.27 14.15 -6.43
N ILE A 27 -9.67 14.07 -5.16
CA ILE A 27 -9.20 13.02 -4.23
C ILE A 27 -9.47 11.62 -4.82
N TYR A 28 -10.67 11.38 -5.32
CA TYR A 28 -11.03 10.08 -5.90
C TYR A 28 -10.26 9.79 -7.19
N SER A 29 -10.00 10.81 -8.02
CA SER A 29 -9.23 10.67 -9.26
C SER A 29 -7.78 10.30 -8.97
N LEU A 30 -7.16 10.97 -8.00
CA LEU A 30 -5.80 10.63 -7.55
C LEU A 30 -5.75 9.25 -6.90
N GLY A 31 -6.76 8.89 -6.09
CA GLY A 31 -6.88 7.55 -5.49
C GLY A 31 -7.03 6.45 -6.54
N ALA A 32 -7.83 6.70 -7.59
CA ALA A 32 -7.93 5.82 -8.75
C ALA A 32 -6.58 5.66 -9.44
N MET A 33 -5.86 6.77 -9.66
CA MET A 33 -4.56 6.77 -10.32
C MET A 33 -3.51 5.97 -9.54
N LEU A 34 -3.47 6.10 -8.21
CA LEU A 34 -2.61 5.27 -7.35
C LEU A 34 -3.00 3.79 -7.39
N SER A 35 -4.31 3.49 -7.39
CA SER A 35 -4.80 2.11 -7.49
C SER A 35 -4.45 1.48 -8.84
N PHE A 36 -4.54 2.24 -9.93
CA PHE A 36 -4.10 1.77 -11.24
C PHE A 36 -2.60 1.58 -11.31
N SER A 37 -1.82 2.54 -10.80
CA SER A 37 -0.36 2.43 -10.75
C SER A 37 0.08 1.14 -10.03
N THR A 38 -0.49 0.88 -8.84
CA THR A 38 -0.24 -0.34 -8.06
C THR A 38 -0.66 -1.62 -8.78
N ALA A 39 -1.83 -1.63 -9.42
CA ALA A 39 -2.32 -2.80 -10.17
C ALA A 39 -1.56 -3.05 -11.48
N THR A 40 -0.97 -2.02 -12.10
CA THR A 40 -0.35 -2.11 -13.44
C THR A 40 0.74 -3.16 -13.49
N GLU A 41 1.55 -3.30 -12.44
CA GLU A 41 2.62 -4.30 -12.40
C GLU A 41 2.06 -5.74 -12.44
N GLY A 42 1.02 -6.03 -11.64
CA GLY A 42 0.37 -7.34 -11.65
C GLY A 42 -0.34 -7.65 -12.96
N ILE A 43 -0.99 -6.65 -13.57
CA ILE A 43 -1.63 -6.78 -14.88
C ILE A 43 -0.58 -7.09 -15.95
N LEU A 44 0.49 -6.30 -16.05
CA LEU A 44 1.55 -6.51 -17.03
C LEU A 44 2.26 -7.86 -16.84
N THR A 45 2.47 -8.28 -15.59
CA THR A 45 3.03 -9.61 -15.28
C THR A 45 2.11 -10.71 -15.82
N THR A 46 0.79 -10.59 -15.61
CA THR A 46 -0.21 -11.55 -16.11
C THR A 46 -0.28 -11.56 -17.65
N LEU A 47 -0.06 -10.42 -18.29
CA LEU A 47 -0.03 -10.28 -19.75
C LEU A 47 1.31 -10.70 -20.38
N GLY A 48 2.27 -11.20 -19.60
CA GLY A 48 3.56 -11.67 -20.10
C GLY A 48 4.51 -10.55 -20.51
N ALA A 49 4.42 -9.37 -19.89
CA ALA A 49 5.36 -8.27 -20.15
C ALA A 49 6.81 -8.69 -19.81
N SER A 50 7.77 -8.19 -20.60
CA SER A 50 9.19 -8.45 -20.38
C SER A 50 9.70 -7.85 -19.06
N SER A 51 10.78 -8.42 -18.53
CA SER A 51 11.49 -7.92 -17.34
C SER A 51 11.86 -6.43 -17.46
N ASP A 52 12.27 -5.99 -18.67
CA ASP A 52 12.66 -4.62 -18.94
C ASP A 52 11.48 -3.65 -18.83
N THR A 53 10.32 -4.04 -19.35
CA THR A 53 9.09 -3.26 -19.22
C THR A 53 8.68 -3.12 -17.76
N LEU A 54 8.75 -4.22 -16.99
CA LEU A 54 8.44 -4.20 -15.55
C LEU A 54 9.44 -3.34 -14.77
N ALA A 55 10.73 -3.38 -15.12
CA ALA A 55 11.76 -2.54 -14.50
C ALA A 55 11.54 -1.04 -14.77
N ARG A 56 11.21 -0.68 -16.02
CA ARG A 56 10.87 0.71 -16.39
C ARG A 56 9.61 1.21 -15.68
N LEU A 57 8.59 0.35 -15.57
CA LEU A 57 7.38 0.67 -14.81
C LEU A 57 7.73 0.95 -13.34
N ARG A 58 8.47 0.04 -12.68
CA ARG A 58 8.87 0.22 -11.28
C ARG A 58 9.62 1.53 -11.07
N LEU A 59 10.54 1.87 -11.97
CA LEU A 59 11.26 3.14 -11.94
C LEU A 59 10.33 4.34 -12.13
N ALA A 60 9.40 4.30 -13.08
CA ALA A 60 8.44 5.40 -13.27
C ALA A 60 7.58 5.62 -12.01
N ARG A 61 7.22 4.54 -11.32
CA ARG A 61 6.38 4.56 -10.12
C ARG A 61 7.07 5.16 -8.90
N THR A 62 8.41 5.09 -8.78
CA THR A 62 9.12 5.73 -7.67
C THR A 62 8.97 7.25 -7.69
N LEU A 63 8.79 7.84 -8.87
CA LEU A 63 8.53 9.28 -9.05
C LEU A 63 7.05 9.60 -9.05
N HIS A 64 6.25 8.77 -9.74
CA HIS A 64 4.84 9.03 -9.92
C HIS A 64 4.04 8.87 -8.62
N ASP A 65 4.16 7.76 -7.89
CA ASP A 65 3.24 7.42 -6.81
C ASP A 65 3.29 8.35 -5.57
N PRO A 66 4.46 8.89 -5.15
CA PRO A 66 4.50 9.81 -4.02
C PRO A 66 3.73 11.13 -4.25
N ALA A 67 3.70 11.64 -5.49
CA ALA A 67 3.10 12.95 -5.77
C ALA A 67 1.57 12.98 -5.58
N PRO A 68 0.78 12.05 -6.17
CA PRO A 68 -0.65 11.93 -5.92
C PRO A 68 -0.98 11.65 -4.47
N ALA A 69 -0.18 10.81 -3.79
CA ALA A 69 -0.36 10.55 -2.37
C ALA A 69 -0.19 11.84 -1.56
N LEU A 70 0.88 12.60 -1.80
CA LEU A 70 1.10 13.90 -1.16
C LEU A 70 -0.06 14.87 -1.44
N CYS A 71 -0.54 14.96 -2.68
CA CYS A 71 -1.67 15.80 -3.04
C CYS A 71 -2.96 15.38 -2.29
N ILE A 72 -3.26 14.07 -2.20
CA ILE A 72 -4.39 13.57 -1.42
C ILE A 72 -4.26 13.98 0.04
N GLY A 73 -3.08 13.76 0.65
CA GLY A 73 -2.83 14.12 2.03
C GLY A 73 -3.02 15.62 2.29
N LEU A 74 -2.46 16.49 1.44
CA LEU A 74 -2.65 17.93 1.55
C LEU A 74 -4.13 18.34 1.40
N MET A 75 -4.84 17.76 0.44
CA MET A 75 -6.27 18.02 0.28
C MET A 75 -7.06 17.58 1.51
N LEU A 76 -6.82 16.40 2.06
CA LEU A 76 -7.50 15.93 3.27
C LEU A 76 -7.19 16.81 4.50
N TYR A 77 -5.99 17.38 4.56
CA TYR A 77 -5.59 18.26 5.67
C TYR A 77 -6.30 19.61 5.64
N PHE A 78 -6.39 20.23 4.45
CA PHE A 78 -6.93 21.58 4.28
C PHE A 78 -8.41 21.61 3.91
N HIS A 79 -8.95 20.54 3.31
CA HIS A 79 -10.35 20.46 2.91
C HIS A 79 -11.25 19.99 4.05
N VAL A 80 -11.56 20.90 4.96
CA VAL A 80 -12.49 20.65 6.08
C VAL A 80 -13.90 21.06 5.67
N HIS A 81 -14.82 20.11 5.65
CA HIS A 81 -16.24 20.36 5.38
C HIS A 81 -17.17 19.81 6.48
N ASP A 82 -16.62 19.02 7.39
CA ASP A 82 -17.27 18.55 8.60
C ASP A 82 -16.59 19.23 9.78
N THR A 83 -17.29 20.15 10.42
CA THR A 83 -16.74 21.00 11.49
C THR A 83 -16.86 20.36 12.87
N GLN A 84 -17.34 19.11 12.96
CA GLN A 84 -17.30 18.38 14.22
C GLN A 84 -15.83 18.11 14.60
N PRO A 85 -15.41 18.45 15.85
CA PRO A 85 -14.00 18.34 16.25
C PRO A 85 -13.38 16.96 16.05
N ILE A 86 -14.15 15.89 16.33
CA ILE A 86 -13.68 14.51 16.16
C ILE A 86 -13.49 14.14 14.69
N ALA A 87 -14.39 14.58 13.81
CA ALA A 87 -14.31 14.30 12.38
C ALA A 87 -13.13 15.05 11.75
N GLU A 88 -12.89 16.31 12.15
CA GLU A 88 -11.75 17.10 11.71
C GLU A 88 -10.42 16.43 12.09
N LEU A 89 -10.29 15.99 13.34
CA LEU A 89 -9.09 15.27 13.80
C LEU A 89 -8.88 13.97 13.04
N PHE A 90 -9.96 13.22 12.77
CA PHE A 90 -9.87 11.96 12.02
C PHE A 90 -9.33 12.17 10.60
N HIS A 91 -9.82 13.20 9.89
CA HIS A 91 -9.33 13.55 8.57
C HIS A 91 -7.90 14.08 8.60
N ARG A 92 -7.53 14.90 9.60
CA ARG A 92 -6.17 15.43 9.73
C ARG A 92 -5.13 14.37 10.06
N PHE A 93 -5.43 13.45 10.97
CA PHE A 93 -4.52 12.33 11.25
C PHE A 93 -4.35 11.46 10.01
N PHE A 94 -5.45 11.15 9.31
CA PHE A 94 -5.36 10.39 8.06
C PHE A 94 -4.53 11.12 7.00
N ALA A 95 -4.71 12.43 6.86
CA ALA A 95 -3.92 13.27 5.97
C ALA A 95 -2.42 13.19 6.27
N VAL A 96 -2.04 13.33 7.55
CA VAL A 96 -0.65 13.24 7.98
C VAL A 96 -0.07 11.85 7.69
N MET A 97 -0.83 10.77 7.93
CA MET A 97 -0.38 9.41 7.60
C MET A 97 -0.11 9.24 6.10
N ILE A 98 -0.98 9.75 5.22
CA ILE A 98 -0.76 9.69 3.77
C ILE A 98 0.48 10.49 3.36
N ILE A 99 0.68 11.69 3.93
CA ILE A 99 1.87 12.51 3.67
C ILE A 99 3.14 11.75 4.10
N LEU A 100 3.13 11.18 5.31
CA LEU A 100 4.23 10.35 5.81
C LEU A 100 4.46 9.12 4.92
N GLY A 101 3.39 8.50 4.41
CA GLY A 101 3.46 7.39 3.45
C GLY A 101 4.15 7.80 2.16
N ALA A 102 3.81 8.96 1.60
CA ALA A 102 4.47 9.49 0.40
C ALA A 102 5.96 9.76 0.65
N CYS A 103 6.31 10.38 1.78
CA CYS A 103 7.70 10.61 2.17
C CYS A 103 8.46 9.27 2.35
N ALA A 104 7.86 8.31 3.06
CA ALA A 104 8.43 7.00 3.29
C ALA A 104 8.62 6.21 1.98
N GLN A 105 7.72 6.37 1.00
CA GLN A 105 7.87 5.78 -0.33
C GLN A 105 9.10 6.34 -1.05
N THR A 106 9.28 7.66 -1.04
CA THR A 106 10.45 8.32 -1.65
C THR A 106 11.74 7.87 -0.99
N VAL A 107 11.77 7.83 0.35
CA VAL A 107 12.92 7.32 1.12
C VAL A 107 13.18 5.86 0.79
N SER A 108 12.16 5.01 0.81
CA SER A 108 12.31 3.59 0.47
C SER A 108 12.84 3.37 -0.93
N SER A 109 12.39 4.18 -1.90
CA SER A 109 12.87 4.12 -3.27
C SER A 109 14.35 4.52 -3.35
N ALA A 110 14.75 5.62 -2.71
CA ALA A 110 16.14 6.07 -2.66
C ALA A 110 17.05 5.03 -1.99
N VAL A 111 16.60 4.43 -0.88
CA VAL A 111 17.36 3.37 -0.19
C VAL A 111 17.58 2.17 -1.09
N HIS A 112 16.58 1.73 -1.85
CA HIS A 112 16.73 0.61 -2.78
C HIS A 112 17.56 0.92 -4.03
N MET A 113 17.81 2.19 -4.34
CA MET A 113 18.78 2.57 -5.36
C MET A 113 20.23 2.52 -4.85
N LEU A 114 20.43 2.64 -3.54
CA LEU A 114 21.76 2.81 -2.93
C LEU A 114 22.23 1.59 -2.14
N VAL A 115 21.32 0.75 -1.68
CA VAL A 115 21.60 -0.34 -0.73
C VAL A 115 20.98 -1.65 -1.22
N PRO A 116 21.70 -2.80 -1.11
CA PRO A 116 21.14 -4.10 -1.44
C PRO A 116 19.84 -4.41 -0.69
N HIS A 117 18.89 -5.03 -1.39
CA HIS A 117 17.53 -5.28 -0.90
C HIS A 117 17.44 -6.15 0.36
N ASN A 118 18.46 -6.98 0.62
CA ASN A 118 18.52 -7.93 1.73
C ASN A 118 19.16 -7.37 3.00
N THR A 119 19.67 -6.13 2.96
CA THR A 119 20.21 -5.51 4.18
C THR A 119 19.11 -5.26 5.21
N LEU A 120 19.44 -5.37 6.50
CA LEU A 120 18.51 -5.11 7.59
C LEU A 120 17.89 -3.71 7.48
N PHE A 121 18.69 -2.71 7.11
CA PHE A 121 18.22 -1.35 6.90
C PHE A 121 17.15 -1.27 5.80
N ALA A 122 17.40 -1.87 4.63
CA ALA A 122 16.44 -1.92 3.52
C ALA A 122 15.16 -2.68 3.90
N VAL A 123 15.25 -3.74 4.70
CA VAL A 123 14.11 -4.47 5.24
C VAL A 123 13.29 -3.60 6.21
N CYS A 124 13.95 -2.92 7.15
CA CYS A 124 13.29 -2.03 8.10
C CYS A 124 12.57 -0.88 7.41
N VAL A 125 13.18 -0.25 6.41
CA VAL A 125 12.56 0.84 5.65
C VAL A 125 11.30 0.37 4.91
N ARG A 126 11.32 -0.82 4.29
CA ARG A 126 10.12 -1.43 3.72
C ARG A 126 9.07 -1.74 4.77
N GLY A 127 9.48 -2.25 5.93
CA GLY A 127 8.58 -2.55 7.05
C GLY A 127 7.85 -1.30 7.56
N VAL A 128 8.57 -0.18 7.72
CA VAL A 128 7.98 1.11 8.09
C VAL A 128 7.00 1.59 7.02
N TYR A 129 7.40 1.55 5.75
CA TYR A 129 6.54 1.95 4.64
C TYR A 129 5.26 1.11 4.56
N ALA A 130 5.38 -0.22 4.67
CA ALA A 130 4.24 -1.13 4.71
C ALA A 130 3.35 -0.89 5.93
N GLY A 131 3.96 -0.62 7.09
CA GLY A 131 3.24 -0.30 8.33
C GLY A 131 2.40 0.97 8.20
N ILE A 132 2.92 2.02 7.56
CA ILE A 132 2.16 3.25 7.32
C ILE A 132 0.94 2.98 6.43
N TRP A 133 1.09 2.19 5.36
CA TRP A 133 -0.05 1.85 4.51
C TRP A 133 -1.08 0.97 5.19
N LEU A 134 -0.64 0.02 6.01
CA LEU A 134 -1.55 -0.79 6.81
C LEU A 134 -2.31 0.08 7.80
N LEU A 135 -1.62 1.01 8.48
CA LEU A 135 -2.23 1.99 9.38
C LEU A 135 -3.26 2.86 8.66
N CYS A 136 -2.93 3.38 7.47
CA CYS A 136 -3.88 4.12 6.62
C CYS A 136 -5.14 3.29 6.32
N GLY A 137 -4.98 2.00 6.00
CA GLY A 137 -6.10 1.11 5.68
C GLY A 137 -7.01 0.85 6.89
N VAL A 138 -6.41 0.52 8.04
CA VAL A 138 -7.13 0.30 9.30
C VAL A 138 -7.86 1.58 9.73
N TRP A 139 -7.15 2.72 9.71
CA TRP A 139 -7.72 4.02 10.04
C TRP A 139 -8.91 4.37 9.15
N MET A 140 -8.79 4.16 7.83
CA MET A 140 -9.87 4.42 6.89
C MET A 140 -11.09 3.52 7.15
N MET A 141 -10.88 2.23 7.42
CA MET A 141 -11.96 1.31 7.81
C MET A 141 -12.66 1.80 9.08
N GLN A 142 -11.87 2.23 10.06
CA GLN A 142 -12.37 2.77 11.31
C GLN A 142 -13.18 4.05 11.11
N MET A 143 -12.68 5.01 10.31
CA MET A 143 -13.41 6.21 9.93
C MET A 143 -14.74 5.85 9.24
N ALA A 144 -14.72 4.89 8.31
CA ALA A 144 -15.91 4.43 7.60
C ALA A 144 -16.97 3.87 8.56
N VAL A 145 -16.57 2.99 9.47
CA VAL A 145 -17.48 2.37 10.44
C VAL A 145 -18.01 3.40 11.44
N PHE A 146 -17.17 4.25 12.02
CA PHE A 146 -17.58 5.11 13.13
C PHE A 146 -18.21 6.44 12.73
N LEU A 147 -17.80 7.04 11.61
CA LEU A 147 -18.36 8.32 11.17
C LEU A 147 -19.57 8.16 10.25
N TYR A 148 -19.70 7.01 9.55
CA TYR A 148 -20.70 6.87 8.49
C TYR A 148 -21.73 5.75 8.70
N VAL A 149 -21.50 4.77 9.58
CA VAL A 149 -22.50 3.72 9.86
C VAL A 149 -23.51 4.16 10.92
N PHE A 150 -23.06 4.90 11.95
CA PHE A 150 -23.93 5.30 13.06
C PHE A 150 -24.59 6.67 12.81
N PRO A 151 -25.91 6.79 13.07
CA PRO A 151 -26.59 8.07 12.98
C PRO A 151 -25.95 9.09 13.94
N HIS A 152 -25.90 10.35 13.49
CA HIS A 152 -25.24 11.46 14.18
C HIS A 152 -23.71 11.33 14.32
N LYS A 153 -23.05 10.48 13.51
CA LYS A 153 -21.59 10.32 13.49
C LYS A 153 -21.02 9.87 14.85
N ARG A 154 -21.78 9.03 15.57
CA ARG A 154 -21.39 8.47 16.86
C ARG A 154 -20.42 7.32 16.67
N GLY A 155 -19.20 7.44 17.18
CA GLY A 155 -18.24 6.33 17.20
C GLY A 155 -18.44 5.37 18.39
N LEU A 156 -17.66 4.29 18.41
CA LEU A 156 -17.66 3.28 19.50
C LEU A 156 -17.52 3.91 20.90
N HIS A 157 -16.75 5.00 21.02
CA HIS A 157 -16.54 5.74 22.26
C HIS A 157 -17.84 6.26 22.89
N HIS A 158 -18.87 6.57 22.10
CA HIS A 158 -20.19 6.95 22.63
C HIS A 158 -20.97 5.76 23.19
N LEU A 159 -20.66 4.53 22.74
CA LEU A 159 -21.25 3.29 23.27
C LEU A 159 -20.53 2.84 24.54
N LEU A 160 -19.20 2.98 24.56
CA LEU A 160 -18.36 2.55 25.68
C LEU A 160 -18.38 3.53 26.85
N PHE A 161 -18.57 4.82 26.57
CA PHE A 161 -18.56 5.89 27.58
C PHE A 161 -19.77 6.84 27.38
N PRO A 162 -21.00 6.37 27.60
CA PRO A 162 -22.22 7.14 27.30
C PRO A 162 -22.36 8.40 28.15
N ASP A 163 -21.83 8.40 29.38
CA ASP A 163 -21.97 9.51 30.35
C ASP A 163 -20.67 10.33 30.54
N GLY A 164 -19.64 10.05 29.73
CA GLY A 164 -18.32 10.70 29.85
C GLY A 164 -18.25 12.05 29.14
N VAL A 165 -17.59 13.04 29.75
CA VAL A 165 -17.13 14.25 29.04
C VAL A 165 -15.98 13.83 28.14
N LEU A 166 -16.29 13.50 26.89
CA LEU A 166 -15.33 13.00 25.92
C LEU A 166 -14.62 14.14 25.20
N ASN A 167 -13.30 14.22 25.36
CA ASN A 167 -12.45 15.18 24.67
C ASN A 167 -12.00 14.60 23.31
N ALA A 168 -12.32 15.27 22.19
CA ALA A 168 -12.08 14.73 20.85
C ALA A 168 -10.61 14.35 20.56
N PRO A 169 -9.60 15.16 20.94
CA PRO A 169 -8.18 14.79 20.92
C PRO A 169 -7.85 13.48 21.64
N GLU A 170 -8.33 13.29 22.87
CA GLU A 170 -8.04 12.09 23.67
C GLU A 170 -8.65 10.85 23.02
N VAL A 171 -9.88 10.96 22.54
CA VAL A 171 -10.58 9.90 21.82
C VAL A 171 -9.82 9.54 20.53
N ALA A 172 -9.50 10.54 19.69
CA ALA A 172 -8.77 10.31 18.44
C ALA A 172 -7.38 9.71 18.67
N CYS A 173 -6.66 10.16 19.71
CA CYS A 173 -5.37 9.61 20.09
C CYS A 173 -5.47 8.16 20.58
N SER A 174 -6.51 7.84 21.36
CA SER A 174 -6.76 6.48 21.85
C SER A 174 -7.01 5.51 20.69
N TYR A 175 -7.83 5.92 19.73
CA TYR A 175 -8.03 5.16 18.50
C TYR A 175 -6.73 4.98 17.70
N LEU A 176 -5.94 6.05 17.57
CA LEU A 176 -4.66 5.97 16.87
C LEU A 176 -3.69 5.02 17.54
N ALA A 177 -3.63 5.03 18.87
CA ALA A 177 -2.80 4.10 19.63
C ALA A 177 -3.23 2.64 19.42
N LEU A 178 -4.53 2.37 19.40
CA LEU A 178 -5.08 1.03 19.12
C LEU A 178 -4.72 0.55 17.70
N ASP A 179 -4.88 1.43 16.69
CA ASP A 179 -4.55 1.09 15.31
C ASP A 179 -3.04 0.86 15.13
N CYS A 180 -2.19 1.68 15.76
CA CYS A 180 -0.74 1.47 15.80
C CYS A 180 -0.37 0.13 16.45
N TRP A 181 -1.01 -0.23 17.57
CA TRP A 181 -0.78 -1.51 18.24
C TRP A 181 -1.21 -2.69 17.36
N PHE A 182 -2.37 -2.60 16.71
CA PHE A 182 -2.86 -3.63 15.79
C PHE A 182 -1.93 -3.80 14.58
N VAL A 183 -1.46 -2.70 13.98
CA VAL A 183 -0.47 -2.73 12.90
C VAL A 183 0.82 -3.40 13.36
N GLY A 184 1.32 -3.04 14.54
CA GLY A 184 2.51 -3.67 15.13
C GLY A 184 2.35 -5.18 15.33
N LEU A 185 1.17 -5.61 15.81
CA LEU A 185 0.84 -7.03 15.97
C LEU A 185 0.81 -7.75 14.62
N VAL A 186 0.14 -7.20 13.61
CA VAL A 186 0.07 -7.80 12.27
C VAL A 186 1.47 -7.92 11.65
N LEU A 187 2.27 -6.85 11.69
CA LEU A 187 3.64 -6.88 11.18
C LEU A 187 4.51 -7.89 11.94
N GLY A 188 4.36 -7.97 13.26
CA GLY A 188 5.02 -8.97 14.09
C GLY A 188 4.65 -10.39 13.69
N CYS A 189 3.36 -10.70 13.55
CA CYS A 189 2.89 -12.01 13.10
C CYS A 189 3.44 -12.38 11.72
N PHE A 190 3.47 -11.43 10.77
CA PHE A 190 4.09 -11.65 9.47
C PHE A 190 5.60 -11.95 9.59
N ALA A 191 6.33 -11.19 10.41
CA ALA A 191 7.76 -11.42 10.62
C ALA A 191 8.05 -12.78 11.27
N TYR A 192 7.24 -13.21 12.23
CA TYR A 192 7.37 -14.53 12.88
C TYR A 192 6.97 -15.69 11.96
N SER A 193 6.11 -15.46 10.97
CA SER A 193 5.62 -16.51 10.06
C SER A 193 6.50 -16.72 8.83
N LEU A 194 7.49 -15.85 8.60
CA LEU A 194 8.43 -16.00 7.50
C LEU A 194 9.51 -17.03 7.86
N PRO A 195 9.86 -17.97 6.94
CA PRO A 195 10.95 -18.91 7.17
C PRO A 195 12.25 -18.16 7.45
N PRO A 196 13.13 -18.66 8.36
CA PRO A 196 14.43 -18.06 8.57
C PRO A 196 15.21 -17.97 7.25
N ALA A 197 15.96 -16.89 7.04
CA ALA A 197 16.66 -16.60 5.79
C ALA A 197 17.59 -17.75 5.32
N SER A 198 18.09 -18.56 6.26
CA SER A 198 18.89 -19.76 5.98
C SER A 198 18.16 -20.83 5.14
N THR A 199 16.83 -20.87 5.20
CA THR A 199 16.01 -21.84 4.45
C THR A 199 15.68 -21.38 3.03
N GLN A 200 15.74 -20.08 2.73
CA GLN A 200 15.41 -19.55 1.39
C GLN A 200 16.59 -19.66 0.41
N CYS A 201 17.83 -19.58 0.88
CA CYS A 201 19.02 -19.83 0.04
C CYS A 201 19.11 -21.29 -0.42
N ALA A 202 18.76 -22.26 0.45
CA ALA A 202 18.80 -23.69 0.10
C ALA A 202 17.82 -24.07 -1.02
N VAL A 203 16.63 -23.45 -1.08
CA VAL A 203 15.62 -23.74 -2.11
C VAL A 203 15.96 -23.10 -3.45
N ALA A 204 16.70 -21.99 -3.46
CA ALA A 204 17.19 -21.38 -4.70
C ALA A 204 18.32 -22.21 -5.34
N ASP A 205 19.20 -22.80 -4.55
CA ASP A 205 20.27 -23.68 -5.04
C ASP A 205 19.72 -25.02 -5.55
N ASP A 206 18.74 -25.64 -4.89
CA ASP A 206 18.16 -26.91 -5.34
C ASP A 206 17.43 -26.78 -6.69
N ARG A 207 16.75 -25.65 -6.94
CA ARG A 207 16.10 -25.40 -8.26
C ARG A 207 17.10 -25.16 -9.38
N SER A 208 18.31 -24.66 -9.08
CA SER A 208 19.38 -24.51 -10.06
C SER A 208 20.00 -25.86 -10.46
N MET A 209 19.98 -26.84 -9.56
CA MET A 209 20.52 -28.19 -9.85
C MET A 209 19.53 -29.09 -10.60
N THR A 210 18.22 -28.89 -10.46
CA THR A 210 17.22 -29.75 -11.14
C THR A 210 17.02 -29.46 -12.63
N HIS A 211 17.59 -28.38 -13.19
CA HIS A 211 17.51 -28.08 -14.63
C HIS A 211 18.81 -28.33 -15.41
N GLY A 212 19.86 -28.87 -14.76
CA GLY A 212 21.19 -29.06 -15.35
C GLY A 212 21.54 -30.46 -15.87
N SER A 213 20.63 -31.43 -15.85
CA SER A 213 20.99 -32.83 -16.14
C SER A 213 19.94 -33.57 -16.97
N SER A 214 19.67 -33.09 -18.19
CA SER A 214 19.00 -33.90 -19.23
C SER A 214 19.22 -33.32 -20.63
N SER A 215 20.47 -33.25 -21.12
CA SER A 215 20.73 -32.98 -22.56
C SER A 215 22.14 -33.38 -23.06
N ALA A 216 22.84 -34.31 -22.40
CA ALA A 216 24.18 -34.71 -22.83
C ALA A 216 24.40 -36.21 -22.70
N ALA A 217 23.57 -37.00 -23.37
CA ALA A 217 23.80 -38.44 -23.53
C ALA A 217 23.04 -39.01 -24.74
N GLU A 218 23.22 -38.42 -25.93
CA GLU A 218 22.85 -39.12 -27.18
C GLU A 218 23.48 -38.42 -28.39
N SER A 219 24.72 -38.78 -28.73
CA SER A 219 25.30 -38.73 -30.10
C SER A 219 26.81 -38.90 -30.03
N THR A 220 27.27 -40.12 -29.79
CA THR A 220 28.66 -40.51 -30.08
C THR A 220 28.73 -42.02 -30.26
N SER A 221 28.35 -42.49 -31.44
CA SER A 221 28.75 -43.79 -31.99
C SER A 221 28.18 -43.87 -33.40
N LEU A 222 29.02 -43.63 -34.40
CA LEU A 222 28.99 -44.28 -35.72
C LEU A 222 30.09 -43.65 -36.57
N MET A 223 31.32 -44.11 -36.37
CA MET A 223 32.31 -44.19 -37.45
C MET A 223 33.50 -45.07 -37.03
N ASN A 224 33.99 -45.83 -38.02
CA ASN A 224 35.02 -46.87 -38.00
C ASN A 224 34.45 -48.26 -37.67
N GLY A 225 34.43 -49.26 -38.55
CA GLY A 225 35.14 -49.46 -39.81
C GLY A 225 35.64 -50.92 -39.79
N GLU A 226 35.22 -51.73 -40.75
CA GLU A 226 35.87 -53.02 -41.01
C GLU A 226 36.12 -53.12 -42.53
N GLU A 227 37.41 -53.10 -42.87
CA GLU A 227 37.95 -53.70 -44.08
C GLU A 227 38.11 -55.21 -43.85
N GLY A 228 37.80 -56.00 -44.88
CA GLY A 228 37.95 -57.45 -44.96
C GLY A 228 37.29 -57.99 -46.21
#